data_AF-A0A6J6L6F9-F1
#
_entry.id   AF-A0A6J6L6F9-F1
#
_cell.length_a   1.000
_cell.length_b   1.000
_cell.length_c   1.000
_cell.angle_alpha   90.00
_cell.angle_beta   90.00
_cell.angle_gamma   90.00
#
_symmetry.space_group_name_H-M   'P 1'
#
loop_
_entity.id
_entity.type
_entity.pdbx_description
1 polymer ?
#
loop_
_entity_poly.entity_id
_entity_poly.type
_entity_poly.pdbx_seq_one_letter_code
_entity_poly.pdbx_strand_id
1 'polypeptide(L)'
;MEAFTAEELAEIVRELGLPAEVEVDDDHSTRINISTDDIEWSVILGDNGPFYRSVALSTFKFIEDEPLMYANRWNFEHIPPAIVLDDPATKAPMVDEDGKYLVGLLWRIYFWNSISVEYLSNSIASFHEDVLEFHEIEELTDDDEEEAEEAQRGEHDPIDRLLQIQLELRLRSPQSSRELARSLKTTKYEINNILYHQPELFEKEGTSPPMWSNKGEIQ
;
A
#
# COMPACT_ATOMS: atom_id res chain seq x y z
N MET A 1 12.25 -2.11 -24.27
CA MET A 1 10.82 -2.02 -23.90
C MET A 1 10.65 -3.07 -22.84
N GLU A 2 10.64 -2.65 -21.58
CA GLU A 2 10.57 -3.59 -20.45
C GLU A 2 9.14 -4.08 -20.33
N ALA A 3 9.00 -5.39 -20.37
CA ALA A 3 7.76 -6.11 -20.13
C ALA A 3 8.15 -7.28 -19.22
N PHE A 4 7.24 -7.65 -18.35
CA PHE A 4 7.51 -8.66 -17.34
C PHE A 4 6.68 -9.90 -17.59
N THR A 5 7.25 -11.06 -17.31
CA THR A 5 6.50 -12.30 -17.17
C THR A 5 5.74 -12.31 -15.84
N ALA A 6 4.75 -13.19 -15.72
CA ALA A 6 4.03 -13.38 -14.46
C ALA A 6 4.99 -13.75 -13.32
N GLU A 7 6.01 -14.57 -13.61
CA GLU A 7 6.98 -15.01 -12.60
C GLU A 7 7.92 -13.88 -12.17
N GLU A 8 8.39 -13.03 -13.10
CA GLU A 8 9.21 -11.86 -12.73
C GLU A 8 8.41 -10.88 -11.86
N LEU A 9 7.11 -10.70 -12.11
CA LEU A 9 6.24 -9.89 -11.27
C LEU A 9 6.00 -10.53 -9.90
N ALA A 10 5.81 -11.86 -9.85
CA ALA A 10 5.65 -12.59 -8.60
C ALA A 10 6.93 -12.53 -7.75
N GLU A 11 8.10 -12.58 -8.38
CA GLU A 11 9.38 -12.48 -7.67
C GLU A 11 9.54 -11.12 -6.99
N ILE A 12 9.14 -10.01 -7.64
CA ILE A 12 9.12 -8.69 -7.00
C ILE A 12 8.28 -8.69 -5.72
N VAL A 13 7.11 -9.35 -5.75
CA VAL A 13 6.24 -9.46 -4.56
C VAL A 13 6.91 -10.30 -3.47
N ARG A 14 7.59 -11.39 -3.83
CA ARG A 14 8.30 -12.25 -2.86
C ARG A 14 9.51 -11.56 -2.25
N GLU A 15 10.25 -10.76 -3.03
CA GLU A 15 11.36 -9.95 -2.54
C GLU A 15 10.91 -8.92 -1.48
N LEU A 16 9.63 -8.51 -1.50
CA LEU A 16 9.04 -7.67 -0.45
C LEU A 16 8.72 -8.42 0.85
N GLY A 17 8.85 -9.76 0.85
CA GLY A 17 8.51 -10.64 1.96
C GLY A 17 7.07 -11.15 1.94
N LEU A 18 6.33 -10.95 0.83
CA LEU A 18 4.93 -11.33 0.71
C LEU A 18 4.76 -12.69 0.01
N PRO A 19 3.79 -13.53 0.44
CA PRO A 19 3.48 -14.76 -0.26
C PRO A 19 2.86 -14.43 -1.62
N ALA A 20 3.40 -14.99 -2.70
CA ALA A 20 2.93 -14.72 -4.06
C ALA A 20 2.78 -16.00 -4.88
N GLU A 21 1.55 -16.29 -5.31
CA GLU A 21 1.20 -17.45 -6.15
C GLU A 21 0.62 -16.99 -7.49
N VAL A 22 1.17 -17.50 -8.59
CA VAL A 22 0.65 -17.23 -9.95
C VAL A 22 -0.50 -18.17 -10.24
N GLU A 23 -1.66 -17.62 -10.55
CA GLU A 23 -2.87 -18.34 -10.97
C GLU A 23 -3.25 -17.95 -12.40
N VAL A 24 -3.65 -18.95 -13.18
CA VAL A 24 -4.22 -18.78 -14.52
C VAL A 24 -5.64 -19.33 -14.49
N ASP A 25 -6.62 -18.46 -14.71
CA ASP A 25 -8.04 -18.81 -14.72
C ASP A 25 -8.44 -19.49 -16.05
N ASP A 26 -9.65 -20.04 -16.10
CA ASP A 26 -10.20 -20.77 -17.25
C ASP A 26 -10.33 -19.88 -18.50
N ASP A 27 -10.49 -18.57 -18.32
CA ASP A 27 -10.52 -17.57 -19.38
C ASP A 27 -9.11 -17.11 -19.84
N HIS A 28 -8.07 -17.76 -19.33
CA HIS A 28 -6.66 -17.44 -19.51
C HIS A 28 -6.23 -16.09 -18.91
N SER A 29 -7.07 -15.45 -18.08
CA SER A 29 -6.62 -14.33 -17.26
C SER A 29 -5.56 -14.83 -16.27
N THR A 30 -4.50 -14.05 -16.09
CA THR A 30 -3.42 -14.38 -15.16
C THR A 30 -3.43 -13.38 -14.04
N ARG A 31 -3.33 -13.88 -12.81
CA ARG A 31 -3.21 -13.06 -11.60
C ARG A 31 -2.14 -13.62 -10.69
N ILE A 32 -1.60 -12.77 -9.84
CA ILE A 32 -0.74 -13.17 -8.73
C ILE A 32 -1.55 -12.92 -7.47
N ASN A 33 -1.82 -13.97 -6.71
CA ASN A 33 -2.54 -13.88 -5.44
C ASN A 33 -1.56 -13.70 -4.30
N ILE A 34 -1.89 -12.76 -3.41
CA ILE A 34 -1.19 -12.49 -2.16
C ILE A 34 -2.19 -12.72 -1.05
N SER A 35 -2.00 -13.82 -0.33
CA SER A 35 -2.86 -14.22 0.78
C SER A 35 -2.01 -14.41 2.02
N THR A 36 -2.27 -13.58 3.04
CA THR A 36 -1.80 -13.78 4.40
C THR A 36 -2.93 -14.35 5.25
N ASP A 37 -2.68 -14.61 6.53
CA ASP A 37 -3.72 -15.09 7.44
C ASP A 37 -4.87 -14.08 7.62
N ASP A 38 -4.60 -12.77 7.42
CA ASP A 38 -5.54 -11.69 7.72
C ASP A 38 -6.15 -11.02 6.47
N ILE A 39 -5.42 -10.98 5.35
CA ILE A 39 -5.84 -10.24 4.15
C ILE A 39 -5.54 -10.99 2.85
N GLU A 40 -6.36 -10.70 1.84
CA GLU A 40 -6.19 -11.18 0.48
C GLU A 40 -6.23 -10.02 -0.51
N TRP A 41 -5.26 -9.99 -1.42
CA TRP A 41 -5.23 -9.06 -2.54
C TRP A 41 -4.46 -9.66 -3.72
N SER A 42 -4.61 -9.08 -4.91
CA SER A 42 -4.06 -9.66 -6.13
C SER A 42 -3.44 -8.64 -7.06
N VAL A 43 -2.44 -9.08 -7.83
CA VAL A 43 -1.93 -8.38 -9.01
C VAL A 43 -2.57 -9.02 -10.25
N ILE A 44 -3.55 -8.34 -10.83
CA ILE A 44 -4.19 -8.75 -12.09
C ILE A 44 -3.29 -8.34 -13.25
N LEU A 45 -2.90 -9.31 -14.08
CA LEU A 45 -2.01 -9.06 -15.22
C LEU A 45 -2.85 -8.67 -16.45
N GLY A 46 -2.48 -7.57 -17.12
CA GLY A 46 -3.23 -7.06 -18.27
C GLY A 46 -3.17 -7.97 -19.51
N ASP A 47 -3.85 -7.56 -20.59
CA ASP A 47 -3.89 -8.34 -21.83
C ASP A 47 -2.49 -8.51 -22.47
N ASN A 48 -2.27 -9.64 -23.14
CA ASN A 48 -1.06 -10.03 -23.91
C ASN A 48 0.09 -10.69 -23.14
N GLY A 49 -0.20 -11.76 -22.39
CA GLY A 49 0.84 -12.71 -21.98
C GLY A 49 1.65 -13.24 -23.18
N PRO A 50 2.88 -13.74 -22.97
CA PRO A 50 3.54 -13.96 -21.68
C PRO A 50 4.29 -12.73 -21.14
N PHE A 51 4.25 -11.59 -21.84
CA PHE A 51 4.97 -10.36 -21.47
C PHE A 51 3.99 -9.22 -21.23
N TYR A 52 3.68 -9.00 -19.96
CA TYR A 52 2.69 -8.03 -19.52
C TYR A 52 3.24 -6.61 -19.57
N ARG A 53 2.37 -5.66 -19.93
CA ARG A 53 2.69 -4.22 -20.08
C ARG A 53 1.94 -3.32 -19.12
N SER A 54 1.11 -3.92 -18.28
CA SER A 54 0.34 -3.25 -17.25
C SER A 54 -0.11 -4.27 -16.22
N VAL A 55 -0.27 -3.80 -15.00
CA VAL A 55 -0.89 -4.55 -13.91
C VAL A 55 -2.01 -3.73 -13.29
N ALA A 56 -2.96 -4.41 -12.66
CA ALA A 56 -3.92 -3.82 -11.75
C ALA A 56 -3.76 -4.47 -10.37
N LEU A 57 -3.52 -3.66 -9.35
CA LEU A 57 -3.50 -4.11 -7.95
C LEU A 57 -4.92 -3.99 -7.40
N SER A 58 -5.42 -5.03 -6.73
CA SER A 58 -6.79 -5.02 -6.22
C SER A 58 -6.99 -5.80 -4.93
N THR A 59 -7.89 -5.31 -4.09
CA THR A 59 -8.47 -6.03 -2.94
C THR A 59 -9.94 -5.64 -2.80
N PHE A 60 -10.73 -6.45 -2.09
CA PHE A 60 -12.16 -6.22 -1.89
C PHE A 60 -12.56 -6.51 -0.44
N LYS A 61 -13.55 -5.77 0.06
CA LYS A 61 -14.18 -6.06 1.35
C LYS A 61 -15.66 -5.66 1.35
N PHE A 62 -16.41 -6.25 2.27
CA PHE A 62 -17.79 -5.85 2.53
C PHE A 62 -17.85 -4.81 3.65
N ILE A 63 -18.68 -3.79 3.48
CA ILE A 63 -18.87 -2.70 4.45
C ILE A 63 -20.35 -2.49 4.78
N GLU A 64 -20.62 -2.02 5.98
CA GLU A 64 -21.97 -1.63 6.43
C GLU A 64 -22.30 -0.17 6.08
N ASP A 65 -21.27 0.66 5.92
CA ASP A 65 -21.38 2.08 5.55
C ASP A 65 -22.01 2.27 4.15
N GLU A 66 -22.60 3.45 3.91
CA GLU A 66 -23.01 3.84 2.57
C GLU A 66 -21.77 3.88 1.64
N PRO A 67 -21.78 3.12 0.52
CA PRO A 67 -20.55 2.78 -0.17
C PRO A 67 -19.93 3.95 -0.94
N LEU A 68 -20.73 4.90 -1.44
CA LEU A 68 -20.20 6.07 -2.13
C LEU A 68 -19.53 7.05 -1.15
N MET A 69 -20.12 7.27 0.01
CA MET A 69 -19.55 8.07 1.08
C MET A 69 -18.25 7.46 1.60
N TYR A 70 -18.22 6.14 1.80
CA TYR A 70 -17.00 5.42 2.17
C TYR A 70 -15.90 5.61 1.12
N ALA A 71 -16.20 5.34 -0.15
CA ALA A 71 -15.23 5.48 -1.24
C ALA A 71 -14.74 6.93 -1.38
N ASN A 72 -15.63 7.91 -1.28
CA ASN A 72 -15.25 9.33 -1.34
C ASN A 72 -14.29 9.71 -0.21
N ARG A 73 -14.57 9.29 1.02
CA ARG A 73 -13.69 9.54 2.18
C ARG A 73 -12.29 8.98 1.93
N TRP A 74 -12.20 7.72 1.50
CA TRP A 74 -10.93 7.10 1.16
C TRP A 74 -10.17 7.88 0.07
N ASN A 75 -10.86 8.20 -1.02
CA ASN A 75 -10.27 8.83 -2.22
C ASN A 75 -9.79 10.28 -2.00
N PHE A 76 -10.15 10.93 -0.88
CA PHE A 76 -9.58 12.23 -0.52
C PHE A 76 -8.16 12.14 0.01
N GLU A 77 -7.79 11.00 0.58
CA GLU A 77 -6.54 10.85 1.36
C GLU A 77 -5.57 9.85 0.70
N HIS A 78 -6.06 9.00 -0.21
CA HIS A 78 -5.33 7.85 -0.74
C HIS A 78 -5.10 7.92 -2.25
N ILE A 79 -3.97 7.35 -2.71
CA ILE A 79 -3.63 7.25 -4.14
C ILE A 79 -4.43 6.11 -4.81
N PRO A 80 -4.43 4.86 -4.30
CA PRO A 80 -5.27 3.82 -4.87
C PRO A 80 -6.75 4.15 -4.63
N PRO A 81 -7.57 4.25 -5.68
CA PRO A 81 -8.96 4.61 -5.51
C PRO A 81 -9.76 3.43 -4.93
N ALA A 82 -10.58 3.72 -3.94
CA ALA A 82 -11.71 2.90 -3.56
C ALA A 82 -12.85 3.07 -4.56
N ILE A 83 -13.42 1.95 -4.99
CA ILE A 83 -14.52 1.85 -5.94
C ILE A 83 -15.68 1.06 -5.33
N VAL A 84 -16.90 1.44 -5.70
CA VAL A 84 -18.11 0.67 -5.43
C VAL A 84 -18.32 -0.31 -6.57
N LEU A 85 -18.54 -1.58 -6.24
CA LEU A 85 -18.76 -2.60 -7.26
C LEU A 85 -20.26 -2.73 -7.52
N ASP A 86 -20.66 -2.49 -8.77
CA ASP A 86 -22.03 -2.68 -9.22
C ASP A 86 -22.23 -4.09 -9.77
N ASP A 87 -23.39 -4.69 -9.45
CA ASP A 87 -23.84 -5.93 -10.05
C ASP A 87 -23.99 -5.74 -11.57
N PRO A 88 -23.30 -6.53 -12.41
CA PRO A 88 -23.33 -6.34 -13.85
C PRO A 88 -24.73 -6.45 -14.48
N ALA A 89 -25.63 -7.23 -13.90
CA ALA A 89 -26.99 -7.46 -14.37
C ALA A 89 -27.96 -6.37 -13.93
N THR A 90 -27.88 -5.92 -12.68
CA THR A 90 -28.85 -4.95 -12.12
C THR A 90 -28.37 -3.50 -12.17
N LYS A 91 -27.06 -3.27 -12.28
CA LYS A 91 -26.40 -1.95 -12.16
C LYS A 91 -26.60 -1.29 -10.79
N ALA A 92 -27.01 -2.06 -9.79
CA ALA A 92 -27.06 -1.62 -8.40
C ALA A 92 -25.77 -2.05 -7.68
N PRO A 93 -25.38 -1.37 -6.58
CA PRO A 93 -24.27 -1.82 -5.75
C PRO A 93 -24.44 -3.28 -5.33
N MET A 94 -23.37 -4.07 -5.45
CA MET A 94 -23.34 -5.45 -5.00
C MET A 94 -23.48 -5.49 -3.48
N VAL A 95 -24.34 -6.39 -2.99
CA VAL A 95 -24.57 -6.63 -1.57
C VAL A 95 -24.44 -8.12 -1.25
N ASP A 96 -23.93 -8.44 -0.06
CA ASP A 96 -23.93 -9.81 0.46
C ASP A 96 -25.30 -10.21 1.04
N GLU A 97 -25.37 -11.42 1.62
CA GLU A 97 -26.58 -11.96 2.25
C GLU A 97 -27.04 -11.14 3.47
N ASP A 98 -26.12 -10.43 4.13
CA ASP A 98 -26.37 -9.57 5.30
C ASP A 98 -26.70 -8.12 4.90
N GLY A 99 -26.69 -7.80 3.60
CA GLY A 99 -26.96 -6.47 3.08
C GLY A 99 -25.77 -5.51 3.13
N LYS A 100 -24.54 -6.01 3.32
CA LYS A 100 -23.30 -5.22 3.30
C LYS A 100 -22.86 -4.97 1.86
N TYR A 101 -22.34 -3.79 1.59
CA TYR A 101 -21.93 -3.38 0.25
C TYR A 101 -20.52 -3.84 -0.08
N LEU A 102 -20.30 -4.31 -1.30
CA LEU A 102 -18.97 -4.64 -1.81
C LEU A 102 -18.25 -3.39 -2.31
N VAL A 103 -17.09 -3.12 -1.71
CA VAL A 103 -16.14 -2.10 -2.16
C VAL A 103 -14.79 -2.72 -2.41
N GLY A 104 -13.96 -2.07 -3.22
CA GLY A 104 -12.59 -2.54 -3.46
C GLY A 104 -11.63 -1.43 -3.78
N LEU A 105 -10.33 -1.71 -3.61
CA LEU A 105 -9.27 -0.88 -4.16
C LEU A 105 -8.91 -1.40 -5.55
N LEU A 106 -8.68 -0.47 -6.49
CA LEU A 106 -8.21 -0.84 -7.83
C LEU A 106 -7.21 0.19 -8.35
N TRP A 107 -5.94 -0.19 -8.42
CA TRP A 107 -4.88 0.69 -8.92
C TRP A 107 -4.21 0.11 -10.17
N ARG A 108 -4.34 0.82 -11.30
CA ARG A 108 -3.75 0.43 -12.58
C ARG A 108 -2.41 1.10 -12.80
N ILE A 109 -1.39 0.28 -13.06
CA ILE A 109 -0.03 0.71 -13.39
C ILE A 109 0.26 0.30 -14.82
N TYR A 110 0.52 1.29 -15.68
CA TYR A 110 0.87 1.09 -17.08
C TYR A 110 2.38 1.31 -17.27
N PHE A 111 3.05 0.42 -18.00
CA PHE A 111 4.50 0.48 -18.12
C PHE A 111 4.98 1.50 -19.16
N TRP A 112 4.08 2.11 -19.95
CA TRP A 112 4.33 3.19 -20.94
C TRP A 112 5.69 3.15 -21.67
N ASN A 113 6.12 1.96 -22.12
CA ASN A 113 7.38 1.61 -22.79
C ASN A 113 8.64 1.36 -21.92
N SER A 114 8.64 1.72 -20.64
CA SER A 114 9.65 1.34 -19.63
C SER A 114 9.15 1.64 -18.21
N ILE A 115 9.32 0.69 -17.29
CA ILE A 115 9.06 0.86 -15.86
C ILE A 115 10.18 0.15 -15.11
N SER A 116 10.80 0.80 -14.13
CA SER A 116 11.86 0.15 -13.35
C SER A 116 11.27 -0.86 -12.38
N VAL A 117 12.01 -1.94 -12.12
CA VAL A 117 11.71 -2.91 -11.06
C VAL A 117 11.55 -2.20 -9.72
N GLU A 118 12.44 -1.25 -9.42
CA GLU A 118 12.40 -0.45 -8.19
C GLU A 118 11.09 0.32 -8.02
N TYR A 119 10.64 1.04 -9.06
CA TYR A 119 9.37 1.78 -8.99
C TYR A 119 8.18 0.83 -8.80
N LEU A 120 8.19 -0.31 -9.50
CA LEU A 120 7.11 -1.29 -9.40
C LEU A 120 7.09 -1.94 -8.00
N SER A 121 8.26 -2.31 -7.47
CA SER A 121 8.41 -2.84 -6.11
C SER A 121 7.91 -1.85 -5.06
N ASN A 122 8.31 -0.58 -5.16
CA ASN A 122 7.87 0.47 -4.23
C ASN A 122 6.36 0.74 -4.32
N SER A 123 5.79 0.66 -5.53
CA SER A 123 4.35 0.82 -5.74
C SER A 123 3.56 -0.35 -5.15
N ILE A 124 4.04 -1.59 -5.31
CA ILE A 124 3.46 -2.81 -4.76
C ILE A 124 3.51 -2.76 -3.22
N ALA A 125 4.64 -2.33 -2.64
CA ALA A 125 4.80 -2.20 -1.20
C ALA A 125 3.86 -1.13 -0.61
N SER A 126 3.78 0.04 -1.25
CA SER A 126 2.85 1.09 -0.82
C SER A 126 1.40 0.65 -0.95
N PHE A 127 1.04 -0.10 -1.99
CA PHE A 127 -0.31 -0.66 -2.13
C PHE A 127 -0.61 -1.69 -1.04
N HIS A 128 0.35 -2.51 -0.64
CA HIS A 128 0.15 -3.45 0.46
C HIS A 128 -0.18 -2.75 1.78
N GLU A 129 0.49 -1.63 2.09
CA GLU A 129 0.14 -0.79 3.25
C GLU A 129 -1.28 -0.19 3.12
N ASP A 130 -1.68 0.22 1.91
CA ASP A 130 -3.05 0.64 1.63
C ASP A 130 -4.06 -0.50 1.84
N VAL A 131 -3.73 -1.74 1.48
CA VAL A 131 -4.59 -2.92 1.73
C VAL A 131 -4.76 -3.15 3.22
N LEU A 132 -3.68 -3.09 4.00
CA LEU A 132 -3.74 -3.27 5.46
C LEU A 132 -4.65 -2.22 6.13
N GLU A 133 -4.46 -0.95 5.77
CA GLU A 133 -5.32 0.13 6.26
C GLU A 133 -6.77 -0.02 5.78
N PHE A 134 -6.97 -0.41 4.52
CA PHE A 134 -8.29 -0.64 3.96
C PHE A 134 -9.03 -1.75 4.69
N HIS A 135 -8.35 -2.81 5.11
CA HIS A 135 -8.93 -3.91 5.90
C HIS A 135 -8.95 -3.64 7.41
N GLU A 136 -8.59 -2.44 7.84
CA GLU A 136 -8.58 -2.05 9.26
C GLU A 136 -7.67 -2.98 10.10
N ILE A 137 -6.60 -3.50 9.49
CA ILE A 137 -5.55 -4.22 10.20
C ILE A 137 -4.72 -3.18 10.95
N GLU A 138 -5.04 -3.01 12.23
CA GLU A 138 -4.39 -2.05 13.11
C GLU A 138 -2.91 -2.39 13.33
N GLU A 139 -2.12 -1.34 13.40
CA GLU A 139 -0.77 -1.39 13.96
C GLU A 139 -0.94 -1.56 15.46
N LEU A 140 -0.20 -2.47 16.10
CA LEU A 140 -0.21 -2.62 17.56
C LEU A 140 0.34 -1.34 18.20
N THR A 141 -0.52 -0.33 18.42
CA THR A 141 -0.15 0.88 19.14
C THR A 141 -0.33 0.62 20.63
N ASP A 142 0.76 0.33 21.33
CA ASP A 142 0.86 0.73 22.74
C ASP A 142 1.18 2.23 22.70
N ASP A 143 0.17 3.10 22.78
CA ASP A 143 0.28 4.44 23.39
C ASP A 143 -1.04 5.23 23.22
N ASP A 144 -1.84 5.23 24.30
CA ASP A 144 -2.67 6.37 24.67
C ASP A 144 -1.73 7.56 24.91
N GLU A 145 -1.45 8.45 23.96
CA GLU A 145 -0.74 9.70 24.29
C GLU A 145 -1.18 10.94 23.50
N GLU A 146 -1.20 12.03 24.26
CA GLU A 146 -1.90 13.30 24.11
C GLU A 146 -1.52 14.10 22.85
N GLU A 147 -2.46 14.95 22.39
CA GLU A 147 -2.20 16.03 21.42
C GLU A 147 -0.95 16.83 21.80
N ALA A 148 0.19 16.53 21.18
CA ALA A 148 1.40 17.31 21.35
C ALA A 148 1.16 18.74 20.82
N GLU A 149 1.18 19.71 21.73
CA GLU A 149 1.01 21.13 21.42
C GLU A 149 2.00 21.59 20.32
N GLU A 150 1.51 22.48 19.45
CA GLU A 150 2.29 23.05 18.35
C GLU A 150 3.55 23.78 18.85
N ALA A 151 4.71 23.16 18.68
CA ALA A 151 5.98 23.84 18.85
C ALA A 151 6.11 24.94 17.77
N GLN A 152 6.03 26.20 18.19
CA GLN A 152 6.28 27.36 17.33
C GLN A 152 7.73 27.33 16.84
N ARG A 153 7.92 26.95 15.57
CA ARG A 153 9.23 26.88 14.92
C ARG A 153 9.67 28.29 14.51
N GLY A 154 10.82 28.74 15.02
CA GLY A 154 11.48 29.97 14.55
C GLY A 154 11.93 29.86 13.08
N GLU A 155 12.21 31.01 12.45
CA GLU A 155 12.68 31.18 11.07
C GLU A 155 14.00 30.40 10.79
N HIS A 156 13.88 29.11 10.55
CA HIS A 156 14.95 28.27 10.00
C HIS A 156 14.44 27.62 8.73
N ASP A 157 15.34 27.46 7.75
CA ASP A 157 15.04 26.68 6.55
C ASP A 157 14.48 25.31 6.95
N PRO A 158 13.42 24.83 6.28
CA PRO A 158 12.84 23.54 6.61
C PRO A 158 13.92 22.46 6.51
N ILE A 159 14.16 21.76 7.62
CA ILE A 159 15.01 20.56 7.64
C ILE A 159 14.52 19.61 6.53
N ASP A 160 15.44 19.03 5.76
CA ASP A 160 15.12 18.06 4.70
C ASP A 160 14.27 16.90 5.26
N ARG A 161 13.28 16.43 4.50
CA ARG A 161 12.37 15.38 4.95
C ARG A 161 13.09 14.09 5.30
N LEU A 162 14.14 13.74 4.56
CA LEU A 162 14.98 12.59 4.89
C LEU A 162 15.57 12.70 6.30
N LEU A 163 16.11 13.88 6.63
CA LEU A 163 16.68 14.14 7.95
C LEU A 163 15.60 14.20 9.04
N GLN A 164 14.39 14.70 8.73
CA GLN A 164 13.27 14.65 9.67
C GLN A 164 12.90 13.21 10.03
N ILE A 165 12.82 12.30 9.04
CA ILE A 165 12.52 10.88 9.26
C ILE A 165 13.61 10.22 10.12
N GLN A 166 14.88 10.44 9.79
CA GLN A 166 15.99 9.87 10.58
C GLN A 166 15.99 10.35 12.03
N LEU A 167 15.69 11.63 12.26
CA LEU A 167 15.59 12.18 13.62
C LEU A 167 14.41 11.58 14.39
N GLU A 168 13.26 11.43 13.73
CA GLU A 168 12.06 10.85 14.36
C GLU A 168 12.29 9.38 14.75
N LEU A 169 12.85 8.59 13.84
CA LEU A 169 13.21 7.20 14.10
C LEU A 169 14.27 7.05 15.21
N ARG A 170 15.16 8.03 15.35
CA ARG A 170 16.12 8.05 16.47
C ARG A 170 15.46 8.31 17.83
N LEU A 171 14.34 9.05 17.84
CA LEU A 171 13.58 9.33 19.05
C LEU A 171 12.67 8.17 19.43
N ARG A 172 12.01 7.57 18.42
CA ARG A 172 11.04 6.49 18.58
C ARG A 172 11.25 5.50 17.42
N SER A 173 11.74 4.31 17.73
CA SER A 173 11.91 3.21 16.75
C SER A 173 11.55 1.88 17.41
N PRO A 174 10.99 0.93 16.63
CA PRO A 174 10.58 1.07 15.24
C PRO A 174 9.24 1.83 15.11
N GLN A 175 8.98 2.44 13.94
CA GLN A 175 7.70 3.11 13.64
C GLN A 175 7.18 2.74 12.24
N SER A 176 5.88 2.74 12.05
CA SER A 176 5.27 2.58 10.73
C SER A 176 5.36 3.85 9.88
N SER A 177 5.08 3.73 8.58
CA SER A 177 4.96 4.88 7.69
C SER A 177 3.84 5.85 8.10
N ARG A 178 2.75 5.33 8.69
CA ARG A 178 1.59 6.11 9.15
C ARG A 178 1.92 6.87 10.43
N GLU A 179 2.63 6.27 11.37
CA GLU A 179 3.11 6.92 12.59
C GLU A 179 4.08 8.07 12.24
N LEU A 180 5.04 7.81 11.36
CA LEU A 180 5.97 8.83 10.85
C LEU A 180 5.23 9.96 10.14
N ALA A 181 4.24 9.65 9.31
CA ALA A 181 3.43 10.64 8.61
C ALA A 181 2.65 11.54 9.59
N ARG A 182 2.08 10.94 10.65
CA ARG A 182 1.37 11.65 11.71
C ARG A 182 2.30 12.59 12.48
N SER A 183 3.45 12.09 12.93
CA SER A 183 4.44 12.87 13.68
C SER A 183 5.00 14.04 12.84
N LEU A 184 5.33 13.77 11.57
CA LEU A 184 5.93 14.76 10.66
C LEU A 184 4.92 15.62 9.90
N LYS A 185 3.62 15.48 10.21
CA LYS A 185 2.49 16.20 9.60
C LYS A 185 2.56 16.18 8.07
N THR A 186 2.72 14.98 7.50
CA THR A 186 2.72 14.75 6.05
C THR A 186 1.89 13.50 5.69
N THR A 187 1.92 13.09 4.42
CA THR A 187 1.26 11.88 3.92
C THR A 187 2.20 10.68 4.03
N LYS A 188 1.64 9.49 4.28
CA LYS A 188 2.40 8.24 4.22
C LYS A 188 3.08 8.03 2.86
N TYR A 189 2.54 8.57 1.77
CA TYR A 189 3.15 8.47 0.44
C TYR A 189 4.46 9.26 0.33
N GLU A 190 4.56 10.45 0.95
CA GLU A 190 5.82 11.19 1.00
C GLU A 190 6.87 10.44 1.83
N ILE A 191 6.44 9.83 2.95
CA ILE A 191 7.29 9.00 3.80
C ILE A 191 7.76 7.74 3.06
N ASN A 192 6.84 6.95 2.49
CA ASN A 192 7.13 5.73 1.74
C ASN A 192 8.05 6.01 0.55
N ASN A 193 7.86 7.12 -0.14
CA ASN A 193 8.74 7.52 -1.23
C ASN A 193 10.20 7.71 -0.75
N ILE A 194 10.45 8.08 0.50
CA ILE A 194 11.81 8.17 1.04
C ILE A 194 12.28 6.83 1.57
N LEU A 195 11.48 6.15 2.40
CA LEU A 195 11.85 4.89 3.06
C LEU A 195 12.22 3.81 2.04
N TYR A 196 11.37 3.59 1.03
CA TYR A 196 11.57 2.54 0.04
C TYR A 196 12.69 2.84 -0.98
N HIS A 197 13.09 4.10 -1.15
CA HIS A 197 14.17 4.50 -2.06
C HIS A 197 15.52 4.71 -1.34
N GLN A 198 15.62 4.45 -0.04
CA GLN A 198 16.85 4.63 0.75
C GLN A 198 17.17 3.37 1.61
N PRO A 199 17.29 2.17 1.00
CA PRO A 199 17.52 0.90 1.71
C PRO A 199 18.89 0.81 2.43
N GLU A 200 19.81 1.72 2.13
CA GLU A 200 21.08 1.89 2.82
C GLU A 200 20.96 2.66 4.14
N LEU A 201 19.89 3.44 4.33
CA LEU A 201 19.66 4.27 5.51
C LEU A 201 18.62 3.68 6.47
N PHE A 202 17.64 2.94 5.95
CA PHE A 202 16.54 2.39 6.74
C PHE A 202 16.50 0.87 6.66
N GLU A 203 16.02 0.25 7.73
CA GLU A 203 15.73 -1.18 7.80
C GLU A 203 14.23 -1.39 8.03
N LYS A 204 13.66 -2.35 7.31
CA LYS A 204 12.24 -2.71 7.35
C LYS A 204 12.07 -4.01 8.15
N GLU A 205 11.25 -3.97 9.18
CA GLU A 205 10.92 -5.08 10.07
C GLU A 205 9.44 -5.47 9.87
N GLY A 206 9.19 -6.74 9.54
CA GLY A 206 7.82 -7.23 9.32
C GLY A 206 7.16 -6.72 8.02
N THR A 207 5.91 -7.14 7.83
CA THR A 207 5.10 -6.80 6.64
C THR A 207 3.71 -6.29 6.99
N SER A 208 3.26 -6.36 8.26
CA SER A 208 1.87 -6.07 8.63
C SER A 208 1.75 -5.49 10.05
N PRO A 209 1.80 -4.16 10.21
CA PRO A 209 2.33 -3.19 9.24
C PRO A 209 3.86 -3.34 9.06
N PRO A 210 4.44 -2.88 7.94
CA PRO A 210 5.89 -2.70 7.85
C PRO A 210 6.37 -1.65 8.87
N MET A 211 7.29 -2.06 9.73
CA MET A 211 7.90 -1.20 10.75
C MET A 211 9.30 -0.78 10.32
N TRP A 212 9.70 0.45 10.61
CA TRP A 212 10.95 1.03 10.12
C TRP A 212 11.86 1.51 11.24
N SER A 213 13.16 1.30 11.05
CA SER A 213 14.25 1.70 11.96
C SER A 213 15.41 2.33 11.19
N ASN A 214 16.22 3.17 11.84
CA ASN A 214 17.48 3.66 11.26
C ASN A 214 18.49 2.50 11.18
N LYS A 215 19.10 2.32 10.01
CA LYS A 215 20.09 1.25 9.81
C LYS A 215 21.39 1.57 10.53
N GLY A 216 21.90 0.62 11.32
CA GLY A 216 23.20 0.73 11.98
C GLY A 216 23.21 1.57 13.27
N GLU A 217 22.06 2.05 13.74
CA GLU A 217 21.91 2.50 15.12
C GLU A 217 21.61 1.28 15.99
N ILE A 218 22.46 1.02 17.00
CA ILE A 218 22.22 -0.03 17.99
C ILE A 218 21.16 0.52 18.95
N GLN A 219 20.02 -0.18 19.06
CA GLN A 219 18.96 0.09 20.04
C GLN A 219 19.48 0.07 21.49
#